data_AF-A0A0K8T112-F1
#
_entry.id   AF-A0A0K8T112-F1
#
_cell.length_a   1.000
_cell.length_b   1.000
_cell.length_c   1.000
_cell.angle_alpha   90.00
_cell.angle_beta   90.00
_cell.angle_gamma   90.00
#
_symmetry.space_group_name_H-M   'P 1'
#
loop_
_entity.id
_entity.type
_entity.pdbx_description
1 polymer ?
#
loop_
_entity_poly.entity_id
_entity_poly.type
_entity_poly.pdbx_seq_one_letter_code
_entity_poly.pdbx_strand_id
1 'polypeptide(L)'
;ISVSESPTLMTLIDSSGAYSAGGDNLICLGYGRQFDLASERSGEVNRLFHLSEGIKPHLVAALDLYEDEEPELLLCYNNTCHFQKISDHSANAEFDFHWNSIP
;
A
#
# COMPACT_ATOMS: atom_id res chain seq x y z
N ILE A 1 -2.73 -13.58 9.87
CA ILE A 1 -2.55 -12.99 8.52
C ILE A 1 -1.73 -13.97 7.69
N SER A 2 -2.24 -14.43 6.54
CA SER A 2 -1.54 -15.33 5.62
C SER A 2 -1.55 -14.72 4.22
N VAL A 3 -0.39 -14.64 3.59
CA VAL A 3 -0.19 -14.08 2.23
C VAL A 3 0.46 -15.12 1.33
N SER A 4 0.35 -14.96 0.00
CA SER A 4 0.82 -15.95 -0.96
C SER A 4 2.35 -16.05 -1.05
N GLU A 5 3.05 -14.97 -0.72
CA GLU A 5 4.51 -14.89 -0.72
C GLU A 5 5.00 -14.12 0.51
N SER A 6 6.28 -14.23 0.84
CA SER A 6 6.86 -13.46 1.95
C SER A 6 6.91 -11.97 1.61
N PRO A 7 6.32 -11.08 2.43
CA PRO A 7 6.42 -9.62 2.26
C PRO A 7 7.88 -9.15 2.22
N THR A 8 8.22 -8.33 1.22
CA THR A 8 9.49 -7.60 1.16
C THR A 8 9.38 -6.21 1.76
N LEU A 9 8.16 -5.66 1.80
CA LEU A 9 7.81 -4.41 2.44
C LEU A 9 6.64 -4.62 3.40
N MET A 10 6.68 -3.90 4.53
CA MET A 10 5.61 -3.84 5.50
C MET A 10 5.54 -2.44 6.07
N THR A 11 4.37 -1.81 5.97
CA THR A 11 4.12 -0.47 6.50
C THR A 11 2.85 -0.49 7.33
N LEU A 12 2.96 -0.06 8.59
CA LEU A 12 1.80 0.12 9.45
C LEU A 12 1.10 1.42 9.05
N ILE A 13 -0.21 1.38 8.92
CA ILE A 13 -1.03 2.53 8.55
C ILE A 13 -1.74 2.99 9.80
N ASP A 14 -1.38 4.17 10.27
CA ASP A 14 -2.06 4.80 11.39
C ASP A 14 -3.40 5.37 10.91
N SER A 15 -4.50 4.73 11.31
CA SER A 15 -5.83 5.29 11.13
C SER A 15 -6.19 6.04 12.41
N SER A 16 -6.65 7.29 12.33
CA SER A 16 -7.09 8.04 13.54
C SER A 16 -8.14 7.29 14.38
N GLY A 17 -8.89 6.38 13.75
CA GLY A 17 -9.82 5.47 14.40
C GLY A 17 -9.16 4.36 15.24
N ALA A 18 -7.90 4.00 14.98
CA ALA A 18 -7.12 2.96 15.70
C ALA A 18 -7.06 3.20 17.22
N TYR A 19 -7.00 4.46 17.64
CA TYR A 19 -6.95 4.86 19.05
C TYR A 19 -8.31 4.75 19.76
N SER A 20 -9.38 4.44 19.03
CA SER A 20 -10.72 4.22 19.57
C SER A 20 -10.91 2.75 19.96
N ALA A 21 -11.78 2.45 20.92
CA ALA A 21 -12.04 1.08 21.40
C ALA A 21 -12.58 0.09 20.33
N GLY A 22 -12.78 0.53 19.09
CA GLY A 22 -13.17 -0.26 17.93
C GLY A 22 -12.20 -0.18 16.74
N GLY A 23 -11.09 0.54 16.86
CA GLY A 23 -10.15 0.82 15.78
C GLY A 23 -9.39 -0.40 15.28
N ASP A 24 -9.21 -0.49 13.97
CA ASP A 24 -8.43 -1.54 13.33
C ASP A 24 -7.20 -0.94 12.67
N ASN A 25 -6.03 -1.52 12.96
CA ASN A 25 -4.81 -1.12 12.29
C ASN A 25 -4.72 -1.87 10.97
N LEU A 26 -4.37 -1.13 9.93
CA LEU A 26 -4.10 -1.72 8.62
C LEU A 26 -2.60 -1.82 8.43
N ILE A 27 -2.18 -2.89 7.77
CA ILE A 27 -0.78 -3.13 7.43
C ILE A 27 -0.71 -3.26 5.90
N CYS A 28 0.02 -2.37 5.25
CA CYS A 28 0.36 -2.51 3.85
C CYS A 28 1.49 -3.52 3.69
N LEU A 29 1.31 -4.49 2.81
CA LEU A 29 2.25 -5.58 2.53
C LEU A 29 2.64 -5.54 1.06
N GLY A 30 3.91 -5.29 0.76
CA GLY A 30 4.44 -5.34 -0.59
C GLY A 30 5.19 -6.65 -0.85
N TYR A 31 4.79 -7.39 -1.87
CA TYR A 31 5.49 -8.60 -2.32
C TYR A 31 5.20 -8.91 -3.78
N GLY A 32 6.15 -9.59 -4.44
CA GLY A 32 6.02 -10.02 -5.82
C GLY A 32 5.69 -8.84 -6.74
N ARG A 33 4.43 -8.74 -7.16
CA ARG A 33 3.90 -7.73 -8.08
C ARG A 33 2.71 -6.94 -7.51
N GLN A 34 2.49 -6.97 -6.21
CA GLN A 34 1.31 -6.36 -5.61
C GLN A 34 1.60 -5.73 -4.25
N PHE A 35 0.67 -4.86 -3.86
CA PHE A 35 0.54 -4.36 -2.51
C PHE A 35 -0.84 -4.76 -1.99
N ASP A 36 -0.88 -5.30 -0.79
CA ASP A 36 -2.10 -5.72 -0.11
C ASP A 36 -2.27 -4.96 1.20
N LEU A 37 -3.52 -4.82 1.64
CA LEU A 37 -3.87 -4.34 2.97
C LEU A 37 -4.35 -5.50 3.83
N ALA A 38 -3.67 -5.70 4.96
CA ALA A 38 -4.07 -6.65 5.97
C ALA A 38 -4.67 -5.92 7.18
N SER A 39 -5.83 -6.37 7.63
CA SER A 39 -6.38 -5.98 8.93
C SER A 39 -5.62 -6.70 10.04
N GLU A 40 -5.12 -5.95 11.04
CA GLU A 40 -4.50 -6.53 12.23
C GLU A 40 -5.54 -7.34 13.03
N ARG A 41 -6.76 -6.80 13.16
CA ARG A 41 -7.80 -7.39 14.01
C ARG A 41 -8.46 -8.62 13.39
N SER A 42 -8.90 -8.54 12.13
CA SER A 42 -9.61 -9.64 11.47
C SER A 42 -8.65 -10.62 10.80
N GLY A 43 -7.44 -10.16 10.46
CA GLY A 43 -6.48 -10.91 9.67
C GLY A 43 -6.84 -11.05 8.20
N GLU A 44 -7.93 -10.40 7.75
CA GLU A 44 -8.35 -10.34 6.35
C GLU A 44 -7.31 -9.58 5.53
N VAL A 45 -7.05 -10.06 4.32
CA VAL A 45 -6.10 -9.46 3.38
C VAL A 45 -6.82 -9.16 2.09
N ASN A 46 -6.79 -7.89 1.69
CA ASN A 46 -7.38 -7.41 0.45
C ASN A 46 -6.28 -6.82 -0.44
N ARG A 47 -6.35 -7.10 -1.74
CA ARG A 47 -5.43 -6.52 -2.71
C ARG A 47 -5.73 -5.04 -2.87
N LEU A 48 -4.70 -4.21 -2.69
CA LEU A 48 -4.80 -2.77 -2.87
C LEU A 48 -4.35 -2.35 -4.27
N PHE A 49 -3.17 -2.81 -4.70
CA PHE A 49 -2.58 -2.40 -5.97
C PHE A 49 -1.85 -3.56 -6.64
N HIS A 50 -1.87 -3.60 -7.98
CA HIS A 50 -1.15 -4.61 -8.77
C HIS A 50 -0.39 -3.97 -9.92
N LEU A 51 0.87 -4.34 -10.07
CA LEU A 51 1.74 -3.82 -11.12
C LEU A 51 1.40 -4.46 -12.48
N SER A 52 1.29 -3.64 -13.52
CA SER A 52 0.99 -4.07 -14.89
C SER A 52 2.01 -5.06 -15.48
N GLU A 53 1.51 -6.02 -16.25
CA GLU A 53 2.33 -7.07 -16.88
C GLU A 53 3.44 -6.47 -17.77
N GLY A 54 4.58 -7.16 -17.83
CA GLY A 54 5.75 -6.75 -18.64
C GLY A 54 6.80 -5.92 -17.90
N ILE A 55 6.47 -5.36 -16.74
CA ILE A 55 7.44 -4.65 -15.89
C ILE A 55 8.03 -5.62 -14.87
N LYS A 56 9.36 -5.81 -14.80
CA LYS A 56 9.97 -6.54 -13.69
C LYS A 56 9.76 -5.73 -12.41
N PRO A 57 9.10 -6.29 -11.38
CA PRO A 57 8.79 -5.52 -10.18
C PRO A 57 10.06 -5.31 -9.36
N HIS A 58 10.26 -4.08 -8.90
CA HIS A 58 11.21 -3.77 -7.84
C HIS A 58 10.47 -2.89 -6.84
N LEU A 59 9.93 -3.49 -5.78
CA LEU A 59 9.21 -2.75 -4.76
C LEU A 59 10.23 -2.00 -3.90
N VAL A 60 10.03 -0.69 -3.74
CA VAL A 60 10.97 0.21 -3.07
C VAL A 60 10.45 0.63 -1.71
N ALA A 61 9.23 1.15 -1.67
CA ALA A 61 8.61 1.64 -0.44
C ALA A 61 7.08 1.61 -0.53
N ALA A 62 6.44 1.57 0.63
CA ALA A 62 5.05 1.97 0.81
C ALA A 62 5.05 2.95 1.98
N LEU A 63 4.62 4.18 1.77
CA LEU A 63 4.63 5.22 2.80
C LEU A 63 3.20 5.56 3.18
N ASP A 64 2.91 5.54 4.46
CA ASP A 64 1.66 6.03 5.03
C ASP A 64 1.62 7.56 4.92
N LEU A 65 0.53 8.05 4.33
CA LEU A 65 0.20 9.47 4.21
C LEU A 65 -1.14 9.72 4.89
N TYR A 66 -1.35 10.97 5.28
CA TYR A 66 -2.55 11.38 5.98
C TYR A 66 -3.01 12.74 5.46
N GLU A 67 -4.14 12.76 4.76
CA GLU A 67 -4.78 13.96 4.23
C GLU A 67 -6.25 13.97 4.66
N ASP A 68 -6.75 15.11 5.14
CA ASP A 68 -8.17 15.32 5.50
C ASP A 68 -8.82 14.22 6.39
N GLU A 69 -8.05 13.68 7.34
CA GLU A 69 -8.47 12.58 8.23
C GLU A 69 -8.64 11.21 7.57
N GLU A 70 -8.24 11.06 6.30
CA GLU A 70 -8.22 9.78 5.59
C GLU A 70 -6.78 9.25 5.44
N PRO A 71 -6.54 7.97 5.75
CA PRO A 71 -5.26 7.34 5.51
C PRO A 71 -5.06 6.99 4.02
N GLU A 72 -3.88 7.27 3.52
CA GLU A 72 -3.49 7.09 2.12
C GLU A 72 -2.09 6.48 2.03
N LEU A 73 -1.72 5.99 0.85
CA LEU A 73 -0.43 5.35 0.63
C LEU A 73 0.27 5.89 -0.61
N LEU A 74 1.58 6.11 -0.48
CA LEU A 74 2.47 6.28 -1.62
C LEU A 74 3.24 4.99 -1.87
N LEU A 75 2.92 4.30 -2.96
CA LEU A 75 3.48 3.02 -3.35
C LEU A 75 4.60 3.23 -4.38
N CYS A 76 5.85 3.04 -3.96
CA CYS A 76 7.01 3.22 -4.82
C CYS A 76 7.52 1.87 -5.35
N TYR A 77 7.62 1.76 -6.67
CA TYR A 77 8.17 0.62 -7.37
C TYR A 77 8.97 1.06 -8.60
N ASN A 78 10.10 0.40 -8.86
CA ASN A 78 11.07 0.83 -9.87
C ASN A 78 11.39 2.33 -9.69
N ASN A 79 11.09 3.14 -10.69
CA ASN A 79 11.23 4.59 -10.68
C ASN A 79 9.88 5.30 -10.66
N THR A 80 8.80 4.62 -10.27
CA THR A 80 7.45 5.19 -10.16
C THR A 80 7.02 5.18 -8.70
N CYS A 81 6.35 6.24 -8.25
CA CYS A 81 5.56 6.22 -7.03
C CYS A 81 4.10 6.52 -7.39
N HIS A 82 3.22 5.58 -7.07
CA HIS A 82 1.79 5.65 -7.29
C HIS A 82 1.08 6.05 -6.01
N PHE A 83 0.23 7.06 -6.08
CA PHE A 83 -0.61 7.48 -4.96
C PHE A 83 -1.90 6.67 -4.93
N GLN A 84 -2.21 6.10 -3.77
CA GLN A 84 -3.29 5.15 -3.60
C GLN A 84 -4.09 5.48 -2.33
N LYS A 85 -5.35 5.88 -2.50
CA LYS A 85 -6.29 6.00 -1.38
C LYS A 85 -6.70 4.62 -0.88
N ILE A 86 -6.94 4.47 0.42
CA ILE A 86 -7.38 3.19 1.00
C ILE A 86 -8.86 2.93 0.75
N SER A 87 -9.68 3.99 0.79
CA SER A 87 -11.12 3.96 0.55
C SER A 87 -11.49 3.69 -0.91
N ASP A 88 -10.57 3.98 -1.85
CA ASP A 88 -10.76 3.79 -3.27
C ASP A 88 -9.75 2.78 -3.83
N HIS A 89 -10.23 1.61 -4.25
CA HIS A 89 -9.41 0.59 -4.90
C HIS A 89 -9.22 0.82 -6.41
N SER A 90 -9.63 1.98 -6.92
CA SER A 90 -9.36 2.36 -8.31
C SER A 90 -7.88 2.69 -8.48
N ALA A 91 -7.21 1.95 -9.37
CA ALA A 91 -5.83 2.22 -9.76
C ALA A 91 -5.81 3.35 -10.81
N ASN A 92 -6.18 4.56 -10.41
CA ASN A 92 -6.07 5.73 -11.28
C ASN A 92 -4.65 6.28 -11.21
N ALA A 93 -3.86 6.00 -12.24
CA ALA A 93 -2.47 6.48 -12.41
C ALA A 93 -2.34 8.00 -12.65
N GLU A 94 -3.39 8.78 -12.36
CA GLU A 94 -3.42 10.23 -12.58
C GLU A 94 -2.36 10.97 -11.73
N PHE A 95 -1.89 10.34 -10.64
CA PHE A 95 -0.97 10.93 -9.68
C PHE A 95 0.38 10.20 -9.57
N ASP A 96 0.81 9.55 -10.66
CA ASP A 96 2.09 8.84 -10.68
C ASP A 96 3.29 9.78 -10.80
N PHE A 97 4.18 9.73 -9.80
CA PHE A 97 5.46 10.41 -9.83
C PHE A 97 6.52 9.51 -10.47
N HIS A 98 7.27 10.05 -11.43
CA HIS A 98 8.35 9.32 -12.10
C HIS A 98 9.70 9.94 -11.77
N TRP A 99 10.59 9.14 -11.22
CA TRP A 99 11.94 9.51 -10.86
C TRP A 99 12.91 9.18 -12.01
N ASN A 100 13.98 9.97 -12.13
CA ASN A 100 15.05 9.69 -13.10
C ASN A 100 15.88 8.45 -12.72
N SER A 101 15.83 8.05 -11.45
CA SER A 101 16.44 6.84 -10.89
C SER A 101 15.52 6.24 -9.82
N ILE A 102 15.72 4.97 -9.49
CA ILE A 102 15.02 4.32 -8.37
C ILE A 102 15.31 5.13 -7.08
N PRO A 103 14.29 5.61 -6.37
CA PRO A 103 14.46 6.40 -5.14
C PRO A 103 14.97 5.58 -3.96
#